data_AF-A0A7Y4SZL4-F1
#
_entry.id   AF-A0A7Y4SZL4-F1
#
_cell.length_a   1.000
_cell.length_b   1.000
_cell.length_c   1.000
_cell.angle_alpha   90.00
_cell.angle_beta   90.00
_cell.angle_gamma   90.00
#
_symmetry.space_group_name_H-M   'P 1'
#
loop_
_entity.id
_entity.type
_entity.pdbx_description
1 polymer ?
#
loop_
_entity_poly.entity_id
_entity_poly.type
_entity_poly.pdbx_seq_one_letter_code
_entity_poly.pdbx_strand_id
1 'polypeptide(L)'
;PAHLHARADLARCFRATSPSAASTRTSVAALRPARLAGLALAFGLPLALAGALMLAFNHALFGDVFEDGLRHQLASGANPRFIADYHAHGVFSLHWVPRNLWHYFANPLLRRLPDGTLSFDPDGNSLFLVTPALVYIFPALRARAGLVRAAWTACACSMGVLLLFFGTGWFGFGNRYLLDLLPLAILLVAAGMRGRLTTLSVVLIAASVAVNAWGLHRFVLEVG
;
A
#
# COMPACT_ATOMS: atom_id res chain seq x y z
N PRO A 1 4.04 -52.56 4.43
CA PRO A 1 4.05 -52.39 5.91
C PRO A 1 5.01 -51.28 6.41
N ALA A 2 6.25 -51.19 5.90
CA ALA A 2 7.25 -50.22 6.38
C ALA A 2 6.99 -48.74 6.01
N HIS A 3 6.34 -48.46 4.88
CA HIS A 3 6.04 -47.09 4.42
C HIS A 3 4.94 -46.36 5.21
N LEU A 4 4.10 -47.09 5.96
CA LEU A 4 3.03 -46.51 6.78
C LEU A 4 3.56 -45.99 8.13
N HIS A 5 4.60 -46.61 8.69
CA HIS A 5 5.22 -46.18 9.94
C HIS A 5 6.02 -44.88 9.78
N ALA A 6 6.75 -44.71 8.67
CA ALA A 6 7.53 -43.49 8.42
C ALA A 6 6.66 -42.21 8.29
N ARG A 7 5.43 -42.34 7.74
CA ARG A 7 4.48 -41.22 7.65
C ARG A 7 3.86 -40.86 9.00
N ALA A 8 3.69 -41.82 9.89
CA ALA A 8 3.18 -41.58 11.23
C ALA A 8 4.19 -40.85 12.13
N ASP A 9 5.49 -41.12 11.95
CA ASP A 9 6.56 -40.48 12.71
C ASP A 9 6.88 -39.06 12.22
N LEU A 10 6.85 -38.80 10.91
CA LEU A 10 6.93 -37.42 10.39
C LEU A 10 5.75 -36.55 10.85
N ALA A 11 4.54 -37.11 10.92
CA ALA A 11 3.37 -36.42 11.45
C ALA A 11 3.40 -36.21 12.98
N ARG A 12 4.24 -36.95 13.71
CA ARG A 12 4.52 -36.74 15.14
C ARG A 12 5.61 -35.70 15.36
N CYS A 13 6.68 -35.73 14.56
CA CYS A 13 7.73 -34.70 14.60
C CYS A 13 7.18 -33.31 14.23
N PHE A 14 6.30 -33.20 13.23
CA PHE A 14 5.67 -31.91 12.87
C PHE A 14 4.68 -31.40 13.94
N ARG A 15 4.11 -32.30 14.75
CA ARG A 15 3.26 -31.94 15.90
C ARG A 15 4.07 -31.56 17.14
N ALA A 16 5.28 -32.10 17.30
CA ALA A 16 6.17 -31.77 18.41
C ALA A 16 6.82 -30.38 18.29
N THR A 17 6.93 -29.83 17.07
CA THR A 17 7.41 -28.45 16.81
C THR A 17 6.31 -27.44 16.61
N SER A 18 5.05 -27.80 16.85
CA SER A 18 3.98 -26.81 17.01
C SER A 18 4.08 -26.28 18.44
N PRO A 19 4.68 -25.09 18.70
CA PRO A 19 4.47 -24.44 19.98
C PRO A 19 2.96 -24.38 20.17
N SER A 20 2.49 -25.06 21.22
CA SER A 20 1.12 -24.97 21.70
C SER A 20 0.67 -23.53 21.52
N ALA A 21 -0.36 -23.33 20.72
CA ALA A 21 -0.96 -22.04 20.43
C ALA A 21 -1.71 -21.51 21.67
N ALA A 22 -1.11 -21.60 22.86
CA ALA A 22 -1.27 -20.63 23.91
C ALA A 22 -0.70 -19.31 23.39
N SER A 23 -1.46 -18.66 22.51
CA SER A 23 -1.32 -17.25 22.20
C SER A 23 -1.50 -16.51 23.52
N THR A 24 -0.42 -16.34 24.27
CA THR A 24 -0.36 -15.39 25.37
C THR A 24 -0.54 -14.03 24.72
N ARG A 25 -1.78 -13.57 24.61
CA ARG A 25 -2.09 -12.16 24.37
C ARG A 25 -1.63 -11.42 25.61
N THR A 26 -0.33 -11.20 25.72
CA THR A 26 0.21 -10.26 26.68
C THR A 26 -0.32 -8.91 26.24
N SER A 27 -1.38 -8.46 26.91
CA SER A 27 -1.90 -7.11 26.70
C SER A 27 -0.76 -6.13 26.90
N VAL A 28 -0.68 -5.07 26.10
CA VAL A 28 0.31 -3.99 26.30
C VAL A 28 0.21 -3.44 27.72
N ALA A 29 -1.00 -3.46 28.31
CA ALA A 29 -1.27 -3.09 29.70
C ALA A 29 -0.63 -4.02 30.75
N ALA A 30 -0.23 -5.24 30.38
CA ALA A 30 0.43 -6.20 31.27
C ALA A 30 1.97 -6.13 31.20
N LEU A 31 2.53 -5.24 30.38
CA LEU A 31 3.99 -5.07 30.26
C LEU A 31 4.51 -4.17 31.38
N ARG A 32 5.65 -4.54 31.97
CA ARG A 32 6.35 -3.72 32.97
C ARG A 32 6.78 -2.38 32.34
N PRO A 33 6.76 -1.26 33.08
CA PRO A 33 7.08 0.07 32.54
C PRO A 33 8.49 0.14 31.92
N ALA A 34 9.49 -0.54 32.51
CA ALA A 34 10.84 -0.62 31.94
C ALA A 34 10.87 -1.30 30.56
N ARG A 35 10.00 -2.30 30.34
CA ARG A 35 9.89 -2.99 29.04
C ARG A 35 9.16 -2.13 28.01
N LEU A 36 8.15 -1.38 28.43
CA LEU A 36 7.48 -0.38 27.58
C LEU A 36 8.45 0.74 27.17
N ALA A 37 9.24 1.25 28.10
CA ALA A 37 10.28 2.24 27.81
C ALA A 37 11.34 1.70 26.85
N GLY A 38 11.82 0.47 27.06
CA GLY A 38 12.76 -0.19 26.15
C GLY A 38 12.19 -0.35 24.74
N LEU A 39 10.92 -0.75 24.60
CA LEU A 39 10.24 -0.82 23.30
C LEU A 39 10.05 0.57 22.68
N ALA A 40 9.60 1.55 23.45
CA ALA A 40 9.42 2.93 22.98
C ALA A 40 10.74 3.52 22.48
N LEU A 41 11.86 3.26 23.15
CA LEU A 41 13.19 3.68 22.70
C LEU A 41 13.62 2.91 21.45
N ALA A 42 13.44 1.59 21.42
CA ALA A 42 13.84 0.76 20.27
C ALA A 42 13.11 1.15 18.98
N PHE A 43 11.84 1.56 19.06
CA PHE A 43 11.07 2.05 17.91
C PHE A 43 11.21 3.55 17.70
N GLY A 44 11.23 4.34 18.76
CA GLY A 44 11.24 5.80 18.71
C GLY A 44 12.58 6.36 18.26
N LEU A 45 13.70 5.75 18.67
CA LEU A 45 15.02 6.26 18.34
C LEU A 45 15.33 6.20 16.83
N PRO A 46 15.08 5.09 16.11
CA PRO A 46 15.24 5.07 14.65
C PRO A 46 14.31 6.06 13.94
N LEU A 47 13.06 6.21 14.40
CA LEU A 47 12.12 7.18 13.82
C LEU A 47 12.59 8.62 14.04
N ALA A 48 13.05 8.95 15.25
CA ALA A 48 13.59 10.26 15.58
C ALA A 48 14.85 10.57 14.77
N LEU A 49 15.74 9.58 14.60
CA LEU A 49 16.93 9.72 13.77
C LEU A 49 16.55 9.95 12.30
N ALA A 50 15.62 9.17 11.76
CA ALA A 50 15.13 9.36 10.39
C ALA A 50 14.49 10.74 10.19
N GLY A 51 13.69 11.20 11.16
CA GLY A 51 13.12 12.54 11.17
C GLY A 51 14.18 13.63 11.21
N ALA A 52 15.18 13.51 12.09
CA ALA A 52 16.28 14.47 12.18
C ALA A 52 17.11 14.52 10.89
N LEU A 53 17.38 13.37 10.27
CA LEU A 53 18.07 13.32 8.98
C LEU A 53 17.24 13.96 7.87
N MET A 54 15.91 13.78 7.87
CA MET A 54 15.01 14.43 6.90
C MET A 54 15.01 15.95 7.07
N LEU A 55 14.94 16.46 8.31
CA LEU A 55 14.99 17.91 8.57
C LEU A 55 16.35 18.50 8.17
N ALA A 56 17.45 17.80 8.44
CA ALA A 56 18.78 18.20 8.01
C ALA A 56 18.91 18.20 6.49
N PHE A 57 18.33 17.20 5.82
CA PHE A 57 18.26 17.13 4.36
C PHE A 57 17.47 18.30 3.76
N ASN A 58 16.29 18.61 4.31
CA ASN A 58 15.47 19.74 3.88
C ASN A 58 16.22 21.06 4.03
N HIS A 59 16.89 21.28 5.16
CA HIS A 59 17.69 22.48 5.35
C HIS A 59 18.87 22.57 4.38
N ALA A 60 19.56 21.45 4.11
CA ALA A 60 20.65 21.42 3.14
C ALA A 60 20.19 21.70 1.70
N LEU A 61 18.98 21.25 1.33
CA LEU A 61 18.44 21.38 -0.02
C LEU A 61 17.71 22.71 -0.26
N PHE A 62 16.96 23.20 0.75
CA PHE A 62 16.05 24.35 0.63
C PHE A 62 16.42 25.54 1.53
N GLY A 63 17.34 25.38 2.46
CA GLY A 63 17.67 26.38 3.47
C GLY A 63 16.69 26.46 4.65
N ASP A 64 15.61 25.66 4.63
CA ASP A 64 14.60 25.59 5.68
C ASP A 64 14.35 24.13 6.09
N VAL A 65 14.36 23.85 7.41
CA VAL A 65 14.12 22.51 7.96
C VAL A 65 12.67 22.04 7.74
N PHE A 66 11.71 22.96 7.62
CA PHE A 66 10.28 22.66 7.49
C PHE A 66 9.77 22.75 6.04
N GLU A 67 10.61 23.08 5.07
CA GLU A 67 10.25 23.03 3.64
C GLU A 67 10.29 21.58 3.15
N ASP A 68 9.16 21.08 2.67
CA ASP A 68 8.99 19.70 2.18
C ASP A 68 9.24 19.56 0.67
N GLY A 69 9.53 20.68 -0.01
CA GLY A 69 9.82 20.73 -1.43
C GLY A 69 8.57 20.75 -2.32
N LEU A 70 7.37 20.67 -1.75
CA LEU A 70 6.13 20.66 -2.53
C LEU A 70 5.93 21.98 -3.27
N ARG A 71 6.25 23.10 -2.62
CA ARG A 71 6.17 24.43 -3.24
C ARG A 71 7.12 24.54 -4.44
N HIS A 72 8.32 23.98 -4.31
CA HIS A 72 9.31 23.94 -5.39
C HIS A 72 8.84 23.05 -6.54
N GLN A 73 8.27 21.87 -6.24
CA GLN A 73 7.68 20.99 -7.25
C GLN A 73 6.54 21.66 -8.02
N LEU A 74 5.67 22.38 -7.32
CA LEU A 74 4.57 23.11 -7.95
C LEU A 74 5.08 24.23 -8.85
N ALA A 75 6.14 24.94 -8.44
CA ALA A 75 6.74 26.03 -9.20
C ALA A 75 7.55 25.56 -10.42
N SER A 76 8.15 24.37 -10.39
CA SER A 76 9.13 23.91 -11.39
C SER A 76 8.57 23.11 -12.57
N GLY A 77 7.24 23.00 -12.71
CA GLY A 77 6.63 22.29 -13.85
C GLY A 77 5.45 21.37 -13.52
N ALA A 78 4.79 21.55 -12.37
CA ALA A 78 3.51 20.89 -12.14
C ALA A 78 2.48 21.34 -13.20
N ASN A 79 1.57 20.43 -13.56
CA ASN A 79 0.46 20.78 -14.45
C ASN A 79 -0.31 21.98 -13.85
N PRO A 80 -0.60 23.04 -14.63
CA PRO A 80 -1.28 24.24 -14.13
C PRO A 80 -2.58 23.96 -13.36
N ARG A 81 -3.28 22.87 -13.70
CA ARG A 81 -4.47 22.42 -12.97
C ARG A 81 -4.16 22.15 -11.49
N PHE A 82 -3.07 21.45 -11.20
CA PHE A 82 -2.68 21.12 -9.81
C PHE A 82 -2.24 22.35 -9.02
N ILE A 83 -1.65 23.34 -9.69
CA ILE A 83 -1.26 24.61 -9.05
C ILE A 83 -2.52 25.38 -8.62
N ALA A 84 -3.50 25.53 -9.50
CA ALA A 84 -4.78 26.18 -9.19
C ALA A 84 -5.53 25.44 -8.07
N ASP A 85 -5.62 24.12 -8.18
CA ASP A 85 -6.23 23.23 -7.18
C ASP A 85 -5.56 23.38 -5.80
N TYR A 86 -4.22 23.39 -5.76
CA TYR A 86 -3.43 23.59 -4.54
C TYR A 86 -3.70 24.96 -3.90
N HIS A 87 -3.75 26.04 -4.69
CA HIS A 87 -4.03 27.38 -4.15
C HIS A 87 -5.46 27.52 -3.62
N ALA A 88 -6.43 26.81 -4.20
CA ALA A 88 -7.83 26.87 -3.79
C ALA A 88 -8.14 26.05 -2.54
N HIS A 89 -7.52 24.87 -2.38
CA HIS A 89 -7.91 23.90 -1.36
C HIS A 89 -6.75 23.39 -0.48
N GLY A 90 -5.51 23.80 -0.75
CA GLY A 90 -4.33 23.34 -0.03
C GLY A 90 -3.98 21.86 -0.29
N VAL A 91 -2.99 21.36 0.45
CA VAL A 91 -2.48 19.99 0.32
C VAL A 91 -3.49 18.94 0.79
N PHE A 92 -4.11 19.20 1.94
CA PHE A 92 -5.03 18.29 2.60
C PHE A 92 -6.41 18.93 2.73
N SER A 93 -7.41 18.34 2.08
CA SER A 93 -8.78 18.83 2.10
C SER A 93 -9.80 17.73 1.84
N LEU A 94 -10.98 17.85 2.46
CA LEU A 94 -12.13 16.99 2.20
C LEU A 94 -12.63 17.11 0.76
N HIS A 95 -12.32 18.22 0.07
CA HIS A 95 -12.63 18.43 -1.34
C HIS A 95 -12.08 17.30 -2.23
N TRP A 96 -10.94 16.71 -1.86
CA TRP A 96 -10.26 15.68 -2.66
C TRP A 96 -10.85 14.28 -2.51
N VAL A 97 -11.61 14.02 -1.43
CA VAL A 97 -12.09 12.68 -1.09
C VAL A 97 -12.91 12.03 -2.22
N PRO A 98 -13.90 12.69 -2.86
CA PRO A 98 -14.69 12.08 -3.92
C PRO A 98 -13.83 11.72 -5.14
N ARG A 99 -12.93 12.62 -5.54
CA ARG A 99 -12.01 12.42 -6.66
C ARG A 99 -11.07 11.25 -6.39
N ASN A 100 -10.43 11.24 -5.22
CA ASN A 100 -9.50 10.20 -4.85
C ASN A 100 -10.18 8.84 -4.72
N LEU A 101 -11.37 8.76 -4.11
CA LEU A 101 -12.14 7.51 -4.06
C LEU A 101 -12.42 6.94 -5.47
N TRP A 102 -12.78 7.81 -6.42
CA TRP A 102 -12.99 7.41 -7.80
C TRP A 102 -11.70 6.84 -8.42
N HIS A 103 -10.60 7.58 -8.42
CA HIS A 103 -9.34 7.15 -9.04
C HIS A 103 -8.71 5.94 -8.32
N TYR A 104 -8.86 5.83 -7.01
CA TYR A 104 -8.26 4.77 -6.21
C TYR A 104 -8.95 3.42 -6.45
N PHE A 105 -10.28 3.41 -6.54
CA PHE A 105 -11.04 2.16 -6.47
C PHE A 105 -11.94 1.90 -7.66
N ALA A 106 -12.44 2.93 -8.34
CA ALA A 106 -13.52 2.77 -9.30
C ALA A 106 -13.09 3.04 -10.74
N ASN A 107 -12.15 3.96 -10.99
CA ASN A 107 -11.86 4.48 -12.32
C ASN A 107 -11.41 3.39 -13.31
N PRO A 108 -12.29 2.96 -14.24
CA PRO A 108 -11.96 1.96 -15.24
C PRO A 108 -11.52 2.62 -16.56
N LEU A 109 -11.44 3.96 -16.61
CA LEU A 109 -11.36 4.71 -17.85
C LEU A 109 -10.04 4.41 -18.56
N LEU A 110 -10.17 4.02 -19.84
CA LEU A 110 -9.07 3.99 -20.78
C LEU A 110 -9.32 5.10 -21.79
N ARG A 111 -8.34 5.99 -21.93
CA ARG A 111 -8.38 7.07 -22.90
C ARG A 111 -8.11 6.50 -24.29
N ARG A 112 -8.89 6.91 -25.29
CA ARG A 112 -8.57 6.59 -26.69
C ARG A 112 -7.74 7.73 -27.28
N LEU A 113 -6.57 7.39 -27.82
CA LEU A 113 -5.67 8.34 -28.48
C LEU A 113 -6.15 8.63 -29.93
N PRO A 114 -5.66 9.72 -30.56
CA PRO A 114 -6.04 10.08 -31.94
C PRO A 114 -5.75 9.00 -32.99
N ASP A 115 -4.74 8.16 -32.75
CA ASP A 115 -4.39 7.01 -33.59
C ASP A 115 -5.32 5.79 -33.41
N GLY A 116 -6.35 5.93 -32.57
CA GLY A 116 -7.31 4.88 -32.23
C GLY A 116 -6.84 3.91 -31.16
N THR A 117 -5.59 4.02 -30.68
CA THR A 117 -5.06 3.15 -29.63
C THR A 117 -5.65 3.50 -28.26
N LEU A 118 -5.74 2.49 -27.38
CA LEU A 118 -6.15 2.69 -25.99
C LEU A 118 -4.92 2.99 -25.12
N SER A 119 -5.08 3.99 -24.27
CA SER A 119 -4.13 4.50 -23.29
C SER A 119 -4.80 4.52 -21.92
N PHE A 120 -4.00 4.62 -20.86
CA PHE A 120 -4.50 4.78 -19.52
C PHE A 120 -5.00 6.20 -19.24
N ASP A 121 -5.75 6.36 -18.16
CA ASP A 121 -6.11 7.68 -17.67
C ASP A 121 -4.89 8.29 -16.96
N PRO A 122 -4.36 9.44 -17.41
CA PRO A 122 -3.19 10.07 -16.80
C PRO A 122 -3.41 10.54 -15.36
N ASP A 123 -4.67 10.73 -14.95
CA ASP A 123 -5.04 11.01 -13.58
C ASP A 123 -5.05 9.75 -12.69
N GLY A 124 -4.88 8.58 -13.28
CA GLY A 124 -4.71 7.30 -12.60
C GLY A 124 -5.94 6.40 -12.70
N ASN A 125 -5.69 5.10 -12.71
CA ASN A 125 -6.70 4.05 -12.81
C ASN A 125 -6.90 3.32 -11.47
N SER A 126 -8.07 2.68 -11.32
CA SER A 126 -8.39 1.85 -10.15
C SER A 126 -7.31 0.82 -9.89
N LEU A 127 -6.90 0.69 -8.62
CA LEU A 127 -5.93 -0.32 -8.22
C LEU A 127 -6.45 -1.75 -8.42
N PHE A 128 -7.77 -1.96 -8.36
CA PHE A 128 -8.37 -3.27 -8.64
C PHE A 128 -8.37 -3.61 -10.13
N LEU A 129 -8.35 -2.60 -11.02
CA LEU A 129 -8.13 -2.81 -12.44
C LEU A 129 -6.68 -3.21 -12.71
N VAL A 130 -5.74 -2.46 -12.11
CA VAL A 130 -4.30 -2.64 -12.33
C VAL A 130 -3.79 -3.94 -11.69
N THR A 131 -4.29 -4.27 -10.50
CA THR A 131 -3.89 -5.45 -9.73
C THR A 131 -5.14 -6.22 -9.25
N PRO A 132 -5.81 -6.97 -10.14
CA PRO A 132 -7.02 -7.75 -9.80
C PRO A 132 -6.85 -8.72 -8.63
N ALA A 133 -5.63 -9.21 -8.38
CA ALA A 133 -5.34 -10.08 -7.24
C ALA A 133 -5.64 -9.42 -5.88
N LEU A 134 -5.74 -8.10 -5.80
CA LEU A 134 -6.11 -7.39 -4.57
C LEU A 134 -7.53 -7.67 -4.09
N VAL A 135 -8.40 -8.27 -4.91
CA VAL A 135 -9.74 -8.70 -4.47
C VAL A 135 -9.67 -9.68 -3.28
N TYR A 136 -8.55 -10.39 -3.10
CA TYR A 136 -8.32 -11.27 -1.95
C TYR A 136 -8.19 -10.55 -0.61
N ILE A 137 -8.14 -9.21 -0.60
CA ILE A 137 -8.23 -8.44 0.65
C ILE A 137 -9.59 -8.61 1.32
N PHE A 138 -10.70 -8.68 0.56
CA PHE A 138 -12.04 -8.73 1.15
C PHE A 138 -12.29 -9.97 2.03
N PRO A 139 -11.89 -11.19 1.63
CA PRO A 139 -11.93 -12.35 2.52
C PRO A 139 -11.17 -12.17 3.84
N ALA A 140 -10.11 -11.35 3.87
CA ALA A 140 -9.31 -11.09 5.06
C ALA A 140 -10.08 -10.32 6.14
N LEU A 141 -11.17 -9.63 5.81
CA LEU A 141 -12.07 -8.98 6.78
C LEU A 141 -12.63 -9.97 7.82
N ARG A 142 -12.76 -11.25 7.43
CA ARG A 142 -13.24 -12.31 8.33
C ARG A 142 -12.16 -12.89 9.23
N ALA A 143 -10.88 -12.59 8.97
CA ALA A 143 -9.79 -13.11 9.77
C ALA A 143 -9.70 -12.39 11.12
N ARG A 144 -9.59 -13.17 12.20
CA ARG A 144 -9.56 -12.65 13.58
C ARG A 144 -8.14 -12.47 14.14
N ALA A 145 -7.11 -12.67 13.31
CA ALA A 145 -5.72 -12.55 13.71
C ALA A 145 -5.37 -11.10 14.09
N GLY A 146 -4.60 -10.92 15.17
CA GLY A 146 -4.19 -9.59 15.64
C GLY A 146 -3.46 -8.78 14.57
N LEU A 147 -2.53 -9.43 13.86
CA LEU A 147 -1.77 -8.84 12.75
C LEU A 147 -2.67 -8.35 11.62
N VAL A 148 -3.69 -9.13 11.24
CA VAL A 148 -4.62 -8.74 10.15
C VAL A 148 -5.44 -7.51 10.54
N ARG A 149 -5.90 -7.43 11.80
CA ARG A 149 -6.59 -6.23 12.29
C ARG A 149 -5.66 -5.02 12.31
N ALA A 150 -4.42 -5.19 12.78
CA ALA A 150 -3.43 -4.12 12.77
C ALA A 150 -3.13 -3.63 11.35
N ALA A 151 -3.00 -4.55 10.39
CA ALA A 151 -2.82 -4.20 8.98
C ALA A 151 -4.02 -3.45 8.42
N TRP A 152 -5.25 -3.87 8.72
CA TRP A 152 -6.46 -3.13 8.34
C TRP A 152 -6.51 -1.73 8.94
N THR A 153 -6.19 -1.58 10.23
CA THR A 153 -6.15 -0.28 10.89
C THR A 153 -5.09 0.62 10.27
N ALA A 154 -3.89 0.10 10.02
CA ALA A 154 -2.82 0.85 9.35
C ALA A 154 -3.23 1.28 7.93
N CYS A 155 -3.81 0.36 7.13
CA CYS A 155 -4.37 0.71 5.83
C CYS A 155 -5.44 1.80 5.92
N ALA A 156 -6.36 1.71 6.89
CA ALA A 156 -7.44 2.69 7.05
C ALA A 156 -6.90 4.07 7.45
N CYS A 157 -5.93 4.14 8.36
CA CYS A 157 -5.28 5.38 8.77
C CYS A 157 -4.54 6.03 7.58
N SER A 158 -3.71 5.26 6.88
CA SER A 158 -2.98 5.75 5.70
C SER A 158 -3.93 6.17 4.57
N MET A 159 -4.98 5.38 4.30
CA MET A 159 -6.02 5.74 3.34
C MET A 159 -6.71 7.05 3.71
N GLY A 160 -6.99 7.29 4.99
CA GLY A 160 -7.60 8.54 5.46
C GLY A 160 -6.78 9.76 5.06
N VAL A 161 -5.46 9.70 5.20
CA VAL A 161 -4.55 10.77 4.77
C VAL A 161 -4.50 10.88 3.24
N LEU A 162 -4.37 9.76 2.54
CA LEU A 162 -4.28 9.73 1.07
C LEU A 162 -5.57 10.23 0.39
N LEU A 163 -6.73 10.02 0.99
CA LEU A 163 -8.00 10.53 0.46
C LEU A 163 -8.11 12.05 0.57
N LEU A 164 -7.44 12.65 1.55
CA LEU A 164 -7.40 14.09 1.74
C LEU A 164 -6.33 14.75 0.86
N PHE A 165 -5.42 14.01 0.24
CA PHE A 165 -4.29 14.56 -0.49
C PHE A 165 -4.71 15.11 -1.87
N PHE A 166 -4.17 16.27 -2.27
CA PHE A 166 -4.58 16.97 -3.50
C PHE A 166 -4.26 16.24 -4.82
N GLY A 167 -3.27 15.34 -4.82
CA GLY A 167 -2.80 14.68 -6.03
C GLY A 167 -3.44 13.31 -6.27
N THR A 168 -3.70 12.98 -7.54
CA THR A 168 -4.16 11.64 -7.95
C THR A 168 -3.05 10.76 -8.54
N GLY A 169 -1.91 11.34 -8.99
CA GLY A 169 -0.71 10.58 -9.31
C GLY A 169 -0.04 10.92 -10.65
N TRP A 170 -0.49 11.97 -11.32
CA TRP A 170 -0.01 12.45 -12.62
C TRP A 170 1.52 12.37 -12.80
N PHE A 171 2.06 11.87 -13.91
CA PHE A 171 1.46 11.14 -15.03
C PHE A 171 1.85 9.66 -14.88
N GLY A 172 0.89 8.73 -14.80
CA GLY A 172 1.23 7.31 -14.63
C GLY A 172 0.05 6.35 -14.70
N PHE A 173 0.33 5.08 -14.97
CA PHE A 173 -0.67 4.02 -14.99
C PHE A 173 -0.97 3.50 -13.59
N GLY A 174 -2.26 3.47 -13.24
CA GLY A 174 -2.70 3.13 -11.89
C GLY A 174 -2.58 4.31 -10.93
N ASN A 175 -2.62 4.02 -9.63
CA ASN A 175 -2.54 5.04 -8.60
C ASN A 175 -1.29 4.89 -7.74
N ARG A 176 -0.31 5.77 -7.92
CA ARG A 176 0.98 5.68 -7.22
C ARG A 176 0.86 5.83 -5.71
N TYR A 177 -0.11 6.60 -5.22
CA TYR A 177 -0.28 6.83 -3.79
C TYR A 177 -0.74 5.57 -3.05
N LEU A 178 -1.50 4.70 -3.72
CA LEU A 178 -1.87 3.43 -3.13
C LEU A 178 -0.72 2.42 -3.05
N LEU A 179 0.43 2.69 -3.68
CA LEU A 179 1.61 1.84 -3.54
C LEU A 179 2.16 1.86 -2.11
N ASP A 180 1.96 2.95 -1.37
CA ASP A 180 2.33 3.07 0.05
C ASP A 180 1.57 2.07 0.93
N LEU A 181 0.39 1.64 0.47
CA LEU A 181 -0.44 0.64 1.16
C LEU A 181 -0.10 -0.78 0.73
N LEU A 182 0.62 -0.96 -0.37
CA LEU A 182 0.82 -2.26 -0.99
C LEU A 182 1.50 -3.28 -0.06
N PRO A 183 2.52 -2.92 0.76
CA PRO A 183 3.09 -3.87 1.72
C PRO A 183 2.06 -4.42 2.70
N LEU A 184 1.19 -3.56 3.23
CA LEU A 184 0.11 -3.96 4.14
C LEU A 184 -0.99 -4.72 3.40
N ALA A 185 -1.34 -4.28 2.20
CA ALA A 185 -2.31 -4.92 1.32
C ALA A 185 -1.90 -6.35 0.96
N ILE A 186 -0.61 -6.61 0.70
CA ILE A 186 -0.09 -7.96 0.42
C ILE A 186 -0.28 -8.88 1.63
N LEU A 187 -0.05 -8.39 2.85
CA LEU A 187 -0.33 -9.16 4.08
C LEU A 187 -1.82 -9.52 4.18
N LEU A 188 -2.71 -8.58 3.83
CA LEU A 188 -4.15 -8.82 3.80
C LEU A 188 -4.55 -9.81 2.70
N VAL A 189 -3.99 -9.70 1.50
CA VAL A 189 -4.18 -10.67 0.40
C VAL A 189 -3.76 -12.06 0.85
N ALA A 190 -2.56 -12.21 1.42
CA ALA A 190 -2.07 -13.50 1.91
C ALA A 190 -2.99 -14.10 2.98
N ALA A 191 -3.48 -13.28 3.91
CA ALA A 191 -4.45 -13.69 4.92
C ALA A 191 -5.80 -14.11 4.30
N GLY A 192 -6.27 -13.40 3.28
CA GLY A 192 -7.51 -13.70 2.57
C GLY A 192 -7.44 -14.95 1.70
N MET A 193 -6.27 -15.23 1.11
CA MET A 193 -5.98 -16.48 0.38
C MET A 193 -5.82 -17.69 1.31
N ARG A 194 -5.63 -17.47 2.62
CA ARG A 194 -5.48 -18.52 3.64
C ARG A 194 -4.36 -19.52 3.31
N GLY A 195 -3.28 -19.03 2.69
CA GLY A 195 -2.14 -19.86 2.27
C GLY A 195 -2.46 -20.86 1.16
N ARG A 196 -3.55 -20.68 0.40
CA ARG A 196 -3.92 -21.56 -0.71
C ARG A 196 -3.87 -20.79 -2.03
N LEU A 197 -3.20 -21.38 -3.02
CA LEU A 197 -3.23 -20.91 -4.40
C LEU A 197 -4.30 -21.69 -5.15
N THR A 198 -5.46 -21.08 -5.33
CA THR A 198 -6.52 -21.65 -6.19
C THR A 198 -6.25 -21.28 -7.65
N THR A 199 -6.85 -21.99 -8.59
CA THR A 199 -6.79 -21.63 -10.02
C THR A 199 -7.19 -20.18 -10.25
N LEU A 200 -8.25 -19.71 -9.59
CA LEU A 200 -8.68 -18.31 -9.63
C LEU A 200 -7.58 -17.36 -9.11
N SER A 201 -6.88 -17.73 -8.04
CA SER A 201 -5.80 -16.92 -7.48
C SER A 201 -4.67 -16.74 -8.49
N VAL A 202 -4.27 -17.84 -9.13
CA VAL A 202 -3.22 -17.84 -10.15
C VAL A 202 -3.63 -17.00 -11.36
N VAL A 203 -4.87 -17.14 -11.83
CA VAL A 203 -5.41 -16.35 -12.95
C VAL A 203 -5.40 -14.86 -12.61
N LEU A 204 -5.85 -14.46 -11.43
CA LEU A 204 -5.87 -13.05 -11.02
C LEU A 204 -4.46 -12.46 -10.84
N ILE A 205 -3.51 -13.26 -10.34
CA ILE A 205 -2.10 -12.86 -10.24
C ILE A 205 -1.52 -12.68 -11.65
N ALA A 206 -1.72 -13.66 -12.54
CA ALA A 206 -1.25 -13.58 -13.93
C ALA A 206 -1.87 -12.38 -14.66
N ALA A 207 -3.15 -12.12 -14.46
CA ALA A 207 -3.83 -10.94 -15.01
C ALA A 207 -3.23 -9.64 -14.46
N SER A 208 -2.92 -9.57 -13.16
CA SER A 208 -2.25 -8.41 -12.55
C SER A 208 -0.90 -8.14 -13.22
N VAL A 209 -0.09 -9.18 -13.45
CA VAL A 209 1.20 -9.06 -14.15
C VAL A 209 1.00 -8.58 -15.58
N ALA A 210 0.05 -9.16 -16.32
CA ALA A 210 -0.22 -8.80 -17.70
C ALA A 210 -0.68 -7.34 -17.85
N VAL A 211 -1.60 -6.88 -16.98
CA VAL A 211 -2.10 -5.50 -16.98
C VAL A 211 -0.99 -4.51 -16.66
N ASN A 212 -0.14 -4.79 -15.65
CA ASN A 212 1.00 -3.93 -15.32
C ASN A 212 2.04 -3.90 -16.46
N ALA A 213 2.33 -5.04 -17.09
CA ALA A 213 3.24 -5.10 -18.24
C ALA A 213 2.72 -4.28 -19.43
N TRP A 214 1.42 -4.37 -19.72
CA TRP A 214 0.77 -3.53 -20.74
C TRP A 214 0.87 -2.06 -20.38
N GLY A 215 0.56 -1.69 -19.13
CA GLY A 215 0.65 -0.31 -18.65
C GLY A 215 2.04 0.28 -18.74
N LEU A 216 3.08 -0.48 -18.38
CA LEU A 216 4.47 -0.09 -18.55
C LEU A 216 4.80 0.15 -20.03
N HIS A 217 4.43 -0.78 -20.90
CA HIS A 217 4.66 -0.63 -22.33
C HIS A 217 3.99 0.62 -22.90
N ARG A 218 2.73 0.90 -22.51
CA ARG A 218 2.02 2.11 -22.90
C ARG A 218 2.66 3.38 -22.36
N PHE A 219 3.08 3.36 -21.09
CA PHE A 219 3.76 4.51 -20.48
C PHE A 219 5.04 4.88 -21.23
N VAL A 220 5.85 3.88 -21.60
CA VAL A 220 7.08 4.10 -22.38
C VAL A 220 6.79 4.72 -23.74
N LEU A 221 5.71 4.30 -24.42
CA LEU A 221 5.33 4.87 -25.73
C LEU A 221 4.79 6.31 -25.66
N GLU A 222 4.32 6.76 -24.50
CA GLU A 222 3.77 8.11 -24.34
C GLU A 222 4.79 9.11 -23.80
N VAL A 223 5.84 8.64 -23.13
CA VAL A 223 6.88 9.47 -22.53
C VAL A 223 8.19 9.45 -23.32
N GLY A 224 8.46 8.37 -24.06
CA GLY A 224 9.64 8.22 -24.94
C GLY A 224 9.37 8.73 -26.34
#